data_AF-N1PNN7-F1
#
_entry.id   AF-N1PNN7-F1
#
_cell.length_a   1.000
_cell.length_b   1.000
_cell.length_c   1.000
_cell.angle_alpha   90.00
_cell.angle_beta   90.00
_cell.angle_gamma   90.00
#
_symmetry.space_group_name_H-M   'P 1'
#
loop_
_entity.id
_entity.type
_entity.pdbx_description
1 polymer ?
#
loop_
_entity_poly.entity_id
_entity_poly.type
_entity_poly.pdbx_seq_one_letter_code
_entity_poly.pdbx_strand_id
1 'polypeptide(L)'
;MEVSTTTSIELPNGNGHLRAPLNDTANGTPGLPVGSKVQRKEQQPKETRASKRYKHIFAVHASGRASLYSGDATAAPSSLGFRNLMGLVIVISNVRLMMDNFKKYGILVTLSGAKVAETDWHWFWILYALEPCHLFIAYSIELAASKIAIASVARKKTGENGNGHIAQEEEAKKTEKKRAKAWFSTWKVIAWCHAVNATFMLAFATYAVYYWIHNPGLGVITELHAVVVWLKVCSYAFTNRDLRHAYVRQDLTEGELPVLYKQCPYPQNISMKNLCYFWWAPTLVYQPVYPRSPKRRWDFIARRLFEFFLLCVVIWLVCAQYAVPLLQNSLEDISKLHGFNILERVMKLSTISLVCWLAGFFALFQSFLNALAEIMRFGDREFYGDWWNSSDVRSYWTSWNKPVTHFMKRHIYSPMVGRGVPPVVAQILTFTFSGILHEALIGVPTHNILGVAFWGMLGQIPLIILTDLIKKFGGKGHHATLAGNLTFWLSFCIFGQPLAALAYFFAWQAKYGQAGQRPEWPELGLKLNASTTR
;
A
#
# COMPACT_ATOMS: atom_id res chain seq x y z
N MET A 1 24.08 26.67 42.63
CA MET A 1 25.03 26.59 41.49
C MET A 1 24.31 27.12 40.28
N GLU A 2 24.95 28.06 39.58
CA GLU A 2 24.27 29.01 38.70
C GLU A 2 24.11 28.51 37.25
N VAL A 3 23.23 29.21 36.55
CA VAL A 3 22.91 29.05 35.12
C VAL A 3 24.02 29.64 34.26
N SER A 4 24.29 29.09 33.07
CA SER A 4 24.93 29.85 31.99
C SER A 4 24.44 29.42 30.62
N THR A 5 23.89 30.39 29.91
CA THR A 5 23.43 30.35 28.51
C THR A 5 24.55 30.90 27.63
N THR A 6 24.68 30.43 26.38
CA THR A 6 25.55 31.10 25.38
C THR A 6 24.82 31.35 24.07
N THR A 7 24.93 32.60 23.61
CA THR A 7 24.34 33.16 22.40
C THR A 7 25.38 34.04 21.70
N SER A 8 25.45 33.97 20.37
CA SER A 8 26.11 34.94 19.48
C SER A 8 25.36 34.90 18.14
N ILE A 9 24.63 35.93 17.70
CA ILE A 9 24.99 37.32 17.32
C ILE A 9 25.63 37.39 15.92
N GLU A 10 25.20 38.38 15.14
CA GLU A 10 25.10 38.38 13.66
C GLU A 10 25.68 39.69 13.05
N LEU A 11 26.00 39.66 11.74
CA LEU A 11 26.14 40.82 10.81
C LEU A 11 27.36 41.77 10.97
N PRO A 12 27.69 42.69 10.00
CA PRO A 12 27.13 42.93 8.64
C PRO A 12 28.16 43.11 7.46
N ASN A 13 27.61 43.36 6.26
CA ASN A 13 28.21 43.72 4.94
C ASN A 13 29.29 44.83 4.86
N GLY A 14 30.04 44.85 3.75
CA GLY A 14 30.74 46.03 3.21
C GLY A 14 31.18 45.91 1.73
N ASN A 15 30.72 46.81 0.84
CA ASN A 15 31.11 46.92 -0.58
C ASN A 15 32.34 47.84 -0.77
N GLY A 16 33.12 47.68 -1.85
CA GLY A 16 34.10 48.70 -2.27
C GLY A 16 34.97 48.36 -3.49
N HIS A 17 34.80 49.10 -4.60
CA HIS A 17 35.68 49.09 -5.79
C HIS A 17 37.05 49.75 -5.51
N LEU A 18 38.07 49.43 -6.33
CA LEU A 18 38.89 50.44 -7.07
C LEU A 18 39.72 49.81 -8.21
N ARG A 19 40.37 50.64 -9.04
CA ARG A 19 40.88 50.35 -10.41
C ARG A 19 42.41 50.21 -10.51
N ALA A 20 42.85 49.41 -11.50
CA ALA A 20 43.96 49.49 -12.52
C ALA A 20 45.00 50.67 -12.50
N PRO A 21 46.08 50.75 -13.34
CA PRO A 21 46.35 50.02 -14.62
C PRO A 21 47.86 49.74 -15.00
N LEU A 22 48.10 49.37 -16.29
CA LEU A 22 49.34 49.46 -17.13
C LEU A 22 50.44 48.37 -17.01
N ASN A 23 51.26 48.08 -18.04
CA ASN A 23 51.05 47.87 -19.51
C ASN A 23 52.32 47.23 -20.16
N ASP A 24 52.26 46.93 -21.47
CA ASP A 24 53.37 46.62 -22.41
C ASP A 24 54.06 45.22 -22.29
N THR A 25 54.52 44.54 -23.35
CA THR A 25 54.64 44.85 -24.80
C THR A 25 54.29 43.63 -25.71
N ALA A 26 54.26 43.80 -27.04
CA ALA A 26 53.61 42.90 -28.02
C ALA A 26 54.55 42.08 -28.93
N ASN A 27 54.02 41.03 -29.59
CA ASN A 27 54.05 40.83 -31.07
C ASN A 27 53.37 39.52 -31.55
N GLY A 28 52.68 39.54 -32.71
CA GLY A 28 52.25 38.33 -33.45
C GLY A 28 50.79 38.27 -33.97
N THR A 29 50.45 39.05 -35.00
CA THR A 29 49.19 39.00 -35.79
C THR A 29 49.20 37.88 -36.88
N PRO A 30 48.11 37.60 -37.65
CA PRO A 30 46.66 37.93 -37.55
C PRO A 30 45.75 36.65 -37.56
N GLY A 31 44.41 36.65 -37.65
CA GLY A 31 43.37 37.68 -37.50
C GLY A 31 42.04 37.38 -38.24
N LEU A 32 40.89 37.69 -37.60
CA LEU A 32 39.48 37.81 -38.11
C LEU A 32 38.69 36.53 -38.52
N PRO A 33 37.32 36.53 -38.45
CA PRO A 33 36.40 37.42 -37.72
C PRO A 33 35.36 36.69 -36.81
N VAL A 34 34.52 37.49 -36.14
CA VAL A 34 33.49 37.14 -35.14
C VAL A 34 32.33 36.29 -35.71
N GLY A 35 31.87 35.30 -34.93
CA GLY A 35 30.64 34.53 -35.18
C GLY A 35 29.79 34.38 -33.92
N SER A 36 28.46 34.52 -34.05
CA SER A 36 27.50 34.60 -32.94
C SER A 36 27.28 33.27 -32.20
N LYS A 37 27.36 33.27 -30.87
CA LYS A 37 27.00 32.12 -30.03
C LYS A 37 25.49 31.95 -29.94
N VAL A 38 24.92 31.22 -30.89
CA VAL A 38 23.54 30.70 -30.81
C VAL A 38 23.43 29.73 -29.64
N GLN A 39 22.61 30.06 -28.64
CA GLN A 39 22.21 29.10 -27.60
C GLN A 39 21.34 28.00 -28.23
N ARG A 40 21.95 26.86 -28.55
CA ARG A 40 21.23 25.68 -29.02
C ARG A 40 20.49 25.04 -27.84
N LYS A 41 19.20 25.34 -27.70
CA LYS A 41 18.29 24.55 -26.84
C LYS A 41 18.40 23.08 -27.27
N GLU A 42 18.82 22.21 -26.36
CA GLU A 42 18.70 20.77 -26.55
C GLU A 42 17.22 20.38 -26.59
N GLN A 43 16.69 20.26 -27.80
CA GLN A 43 15.38 19.65 -28.01
C GLN A 43 15.52 18.15 -27.76
N GLN A 44 14.91 17.67 -26.68
CA GLN A 44 14.69 16.23 -26.49
C GLN A 44 14.05 15.64 -27.76
N PRO A 45 14.52 14.49 -28.26
CA PRO A 45 13.88 13.85 -29.41
C PRO A 45 12.43 13.55 -29.09
N LYS A 46 11.49 14.07 -29.90
CA LYS A 46 10.09 13.64 -29.86
C LYS A 46 10.03 12.19 -30.31
N GLU A 47 10.02 11.23 -29.37
CA GLU A 47 9.79 9.82 -29.68
C GLU A 47 8.50 9.69 -30.50
N THR A 48 8.63 9.11 -31.69
CA THR A 48 7.52 8.88 -32.62
C THR A 48 6.49 7.97 -31.95
N ARG A 49 5.20 8.36 -32.02
CA ARG A 49 4.10 7.82 -31.22
C ARG A 49 3.62 6.43 -31.68
N ALA A 50 4.53 5.46 -31.82
CA ALA A 50 4.18 4.05 -31.88
C ALA A 50 3.67 3.60 -30.50
N SER A 51 2.54 2.92 -30.47
CA SER A 51 1.89 2.48 -29.22
C SER A 51 2.72 1.40 -28.50
N LYS A 52 3.68 1.81 -27.66
CA LYS A 52 4.41 0.93 -26.73
C LYS A 52 3.43 0.33 -25.71
N ARG A 53 2.83 -0.81 -26.07
CA ARG A 53 1.91 -1.59 -25.25
C ARG A 53 2.52 -1.85 -23.87
N TYR A 54 1.83 -1.45 -22.81
CA TYR A 54 2.32 -1.52 -21.43
C TYR A 54 2.81 -2.92 -21.02
N LYS A 55 3.99 -2.99 -20.37
CA LYS A 55 4.64 -4.22 -19.88
C LYS A 55 4.84 -4.14 -18.36
N HIS A 56 4.48 -5.18 -17.63
CA HIS A 56 4.60 -5.27 -16.16
C HIS A 56 6.03 -5.61 -15.70
N ILE A 57 7.07 -5.21 -16.44
CA ILE A 57 8.46 -5.68 -16.27
C ILE A 57 9.34 -4.63 -15.58
N PHE A 58 9.05 -3.33 -15.69
CA PHE A 58 9.84 -2.27 -15.06
C PHE A 58 10.04 -2.51 -13.55
N ALA A 59 11.23 -2.19 -13.03
CA ALA A 59 11.53 -2.34 -11.62
C ALA A 59 10.83 -1.24 -10.81
N VAL A 60 10.11 -1.65 -9.77
CA VAL A 60 9.60 -0.77 -8.71
C VAL A 60 10.66 -0.65 -7.61
N HIS A 61 11.26 -1.77 -7.23
CA HIS A 61 12.35 -1.83 -6.26
C HIS A 61 13.68 -1.94 -7.04
N ALA A 62 14.29 -0.79 -7.32
CA ALA A 62 15.55 -0.70 -8.09
C ALA A 62 16.79 -0.47 -7.22
N SER A 63 16.65 0.25 -6.10
CA SER A 63 17.71 0.60 -5.17
C SER A 63 17.31 0.31 -3.72
N GLY A 64 18.30 0.15 -2.84
CA GLY A 64 18.06 0.07 -1.40
C GLY A 64 17.75 1.47 -0.83
N ARG A 65 16.74 1.55 0.03
CA ARG A 65 16.27 2.79 0.68
C ARG A 65 15.85 2.48 2.11
N ALA A 66 16.03 3.42 3.03
CA ALA A 66 15.55 3.30 4.41
C ALA A 66 14.12 3.83 4.54
N SER A 67 13.38 3.41 5.58
CA SER A 67 12.13 4.07 5.99
C SER A 67 12.42 5.43 6.63
N LEU A 68 11.52 6.41 6.49
CA LEU A 68 11.76 7.79 6.93
C LEU A 68 12.06 7.92 8.45
N TYR A 69 11.47 7.08 9.30
CA TYR A 69 11.73 7.06 10.75
C TYR A 69 12.84 6.09 11.18
N SER A 70 13.57 5.49 10.24
CA SER A 70 14.74 4.66 10.56
C SER A 70 15.99 5.55 10.72
N GLY A 71 16.86 5.23 11.68
CA GLY A 71 18.08 6.01 11.95
C GLY A 71 19.12 6.00 10.82
N ASP A 72 18.89 5.21 9.77
CA ASP A 72 19.68 5.15 8.52
C ASP A 72 18.98 5.86 7.34
N ALA A 73 17.99 6.71 7.60
CA ALA A 73 17.37 7.60 6.61
C ALA A 73 18.32 8.76 6.22
N THR A 74 18.32 9.11 4.93
CA THR A 74 19.19 10.18 4.37
C THR A 74 18.69 11.59 4.64
N ALA A 75 17.48 11.76 5.18
CA ALA A 75 16.87 13.05 5.48
C ALA A 75 16.01 12.93 6.75
N ALA A 76 16.04 13.95 7.61
CA ALA A 76 15.23 13.99 8.81
C ALA A 76 13.73 14.18 8.45
N PRO A 77 12.80 13.46 9.10
CA PRO A 77 11.37 13.59 8.82
C PRO A 77 10.82 14.93 9.34
N SER A 78 10.19 15.71 8.46
CA SER A 78 9.50 16.96 8.83
C SER A 78 8.24 16.67 9.65
N SER A 79 8.10 17.29 10.82
CA SER A 79 6.98 17.12 11.75
C SER A 79 5.83 18.12 11.56
N LEU A 80 5.85 18.95 10.50
CA LEU A 80 4.88 20.04 10.30
C LEU A 80 3.42 19.55 10.31
N GLY A 81 3.11 18.49 9.57
CA GLY A 81 1.76 17.89 9.55
C GLY A 81 1.29 17.38 10.91
N PHE A 82 2.20 16.85 11.73
CA PHE A 82 1.89 16.43 13.10
C PHE A 82 1.66 17.62 14.04
N ARG A 83 2.31 18.77 13.81
CA ARG A 83 2.02 20.01 14.55
C ARG A 83 0.63 20.55 14.23
N ASN A 84 0.24 20.54 12.96
CA ASN A 84 -1.11 20.92 12.52
C ASN A 84 -2.17 19.98 13.13
N LEU A 85 -1.89 18.67 13.10
CA LEU A 85 -2.71 17.67 13.78
C LEU A 85 -2.82 17.92 15.28
N MET A 86 -1.71 18.24 15.97
CA MET A 86 -1.74 18.50 17.41
C MET A 86 -2.61 19.71 17.76
N GLY A 87 -2.59 20.78 16.93
CA GLY A 87 -3.53 21.89 17.06
C GLY A 87 -4.99 21.47 16.90
N LEU A 88 -5.29 20.67 15.86
CA LEU A 88 -6.64 20.13 15.63
C LEU A 88 -7.08 19.19 16.78
N VAL A 89 -6.18 18.34 17.27
CA VAL A 89 -6.43 17.42 18.39
C VAL A 89 -6.62 18.19 19.69
N ILE A 90 -5.94 19.32 19.94
CA ILE A 90 -6.23 20.15 21.14
C ILE A 90 -7.63 20.77 21.05
N VAL A 91 -8.10 21.16 19.85
CA VAL A 91 -9.46 21.70 19.64
C VAL A 91 -10.54 20.62 19.78
N ILE A 92 -10.29 19.39 19.31
CA ILE A 92 -11.24 18.27 19.36
C ILE A 92 -11.18 17.50 20.70
N SER A 93 -9.98 17.36 21.28
CA SER A 93 -9.71 16.60 22.49
C SER A 93 -9.75 17.49 23.73
N ASN A 94 -10.93 17.57 24.31
CA ASN A 94 -11.02 17.79 25.75
C ASN A 94 -10.45 16.55 26.46
N VAL A 95 -9.14 16.51 26.70
CA VAL A 95 -8.40 15.44 27.43
C VAL A 95 -9.10 15.07 28.75
N ARG A 96 -9.78 16.04 29.36
CA ARG A 96 -10.77 15.90 30.43
C ARG A 96 -11.68 14.67 30.29
N LEU A 97 -12.25 14.39 29.11
CA LEU A 97 -13.15 13.24 28.88
C LEU A 97 -12.45 11.88 28.99
N MET A 98 -11.18 11.78 28.61
CA MET A 98 -10.39 10.56 28.81
C MET A 98 -10.04 10.37 30.29
N MET A 99 -9.67 11.45 30.98
CA MET A 99 -9.40 11.44 32.42
C MET A 99 -10.65 11.15 33.26
N ASP A 100 -11.80 11.70 32.87
CA ASP A 100 -13.08 11.50 33.56
C ASP A 100 -13.62 10.08 33.33
N ASN A 101 -13.42 9.49 32.14
CA ASN A 101 -13.67 8.05 31.93
C ASN A 101 -12.74 7.17 32.77
N PHE A 102 -11.45 7.51 32.88
CA PHE A 102 -10.51 6.78 33.74
C PHE A 102 -10.92 6.85 35.22
N LYS A 103 -11.36 8.02 35.70
CA LYS A 103 -11.91 8.20 37.07
C LYS A 103 -13.23 7.45 37.28
N LYS A 104 -14.14 7.48 36.31
CA LYS A 104 -15.50 6.92 36.43
C LYS A 104 -15.51 5.39 36.37
N TYR A 105 -14.65 4.79 35.55
CA TYR A 105 -14.68 3.36 35.27
C TYR A 105 -13.48 2.60 35.87
N GLY A 106 -12.38 3.28 36.21
CA GLY A 106 -11.15 2.62 36.64
C GLY A 106 -10.47 1.86 35.49
N ILE A 107 -9.53 0.97 35.81
CA ILE A 107 -8.88 0.10 34.82
C ILE A 107 -9.83 -1.08 34.53
N LEU A 108 -10.47 -1.09 33.36
CA LEU A 108 -11.41 -2.14 32.92
C LEU A 108 -10.71 -3.42 32.40
N VAL A 109 -9.41 -3.51 32.56
CA VAL A 109 -8.57 -4.54 31.98
C VAL A 109 -8.66 -5.83 32.80
N THR A 110 -9.74 -6.59 32.60
CA THR A 110 -9.68 -8.04 32.81
C THR A 110 -8.84 -8.64 31.67
N LEU A 111 -7.67 -9.18 32.01
CA LEU A 111 -6.74 -9.78 31.04
C LEU A 111 -7.28 -11.08 30.39
N SER A 112 -8.45 -11.55 30.83
CA SER A 112 -9.31 -12.42 30.06
C SER A 112 -9.88 -11.65 28.86
N GLY A 113 -9.13 -11.57 27.77
CA GLY A 113 -9.70 -11.25 26.46
C GLY A 113 -10.92 -12.13 26.19
N ALA A 114 -11.89 -11.62 25.42
CA ALA A 114 -13.08 -12.39 25.04
C ALA A 114 -12.62 -13.76 24.52
N LYS A 115 -12.99 -14.85 25.23
CA LYS A 115 -12.45 -16.17 24.93
C LYS A 115 -12.86 -16.51 23.50
N VAL A 116 -11.87 -16.59 22.63
CA VAL A 116 -12.06 -16.92 21.23
C VAL A 116 -12.45 -18.39 21.15
N ALA A 117 -13.53 -18.71 20.43
CA ALA A 117 -13.97 -20.09 20.25
C ALA A 117 -12.85 -20.92 19.63
N GLU A 118 -12.66 -22.17 20.10
CA GLU A 118 -11.62 -23.04 19.54
C GLU A 118 -11.84 -23.28 18.04
N THR A 119 -13.08 -23.34 17.59
CA THR A 119 -13.45 -23.45 16.16
C THR A 119 -12.87 -22.33 15.30
N ASP A 120 -12.88 -21.09 15.79
CA ASP A 120 -12.33 -19.95 15.06
C ASP A 120 -10.81 -20.07 14.92
N TRP A 121 -10.13 -20.56 15.96
CA TRP A 121 -8.69 -20.86 15.89
C TRP A 121 -8.36 -21.99 14.93
N HIS A 122 -9.17 -23.07 14.90
CA HIS A 122 -8.97 -24.17 13.94
C HIS A 122 -9.08 -23.65 12.49
N TRP A 123 -10.14 -22.91 12.16
CA TRP A 123 -10.30 -22.34 10.82
C TRP A 123 -9.25 -21.30 10.46
N PHE A 124 -8.87 -20.45 11.42
CA PHE A 124 -7.75 -19.51 11.27
C PHE A 124 -6.46 -20.22 10.83
N TRP A 125 -6.05 -21.27 11.55
CA TRP A 125 -4.81 -22.00 11.24
C TRP A 125 -4.90 -22.79 9.93
N ILE A 126 -6.06 -23.36 9.60
CA ILE A 126 -6.30 -24.04 8.32
C ILE A 126 -6.13 -23.06 7.15
N LEU A 127 -6.80 -21.90 7.20
CA LEU A 127 -6.72 -20.89 6.13
C LEU A 127 -5.32 -20.27 6.04
N TYR A 128 -4.69 -19.93 7.17
CA TYR A 128 -3.33 -19.41 7.22
C TYR A 128 -2.30 -20.35 6.57
N ALA A 129 -2.47 -21.66 6.73
CA ALA A 129 -1.63 -22.68 6.09
C ALA A 129 -1.99 -22.94 4.62
N LEU A 130 -3.27 -22.89 4.25
CA LEU A 130 -3.79 -23.23 2.92
C LEU A 130 -3.60 -22.10 1.89
N GLU A 131 -3.85 -20.85 2.27
CA GLU A 131 -3.78 -19.71 1.33
C GLU A 131 -2.42 -19.63 0.61
N PRO A 132 -1.25 -19.75 1.28
CA PRO A 132 0.04 -19.74 0.62
C PRO A 132 0.24 -20.88 -0.39
N CYS A 133 -0.44 -22.03 -0.26
CA CYS A 133 -0.35 -23.13 -1.21
C CYS A 133 -0.70 -22.67 -2.64
N HIS A 134 -1.57 -21.67 -2.79
CA HIS A 134 -1.94 -21.10 -4.09
C HIS A 134 -0.81 -20.33 -4.79
N LEU A 135 0.22 -19.87 -4.07
CA LEU A 135 1.47 -19.37 -4.69
C LEU A 135 2.27 -20.53 -5.32
N PHE A 136 2.30 -21.70 -4.69
CA PHE A 136 2.97 -22.90 -5.22
C PHE A 136 2.20 -23.51 -6.41
N ILE A 137 0.87 -23.41 -6.41
CA ILE A 137 0.04 -23.74 -7.59
C ILE A 137 0.35 -22.75 -8.73
N ALA A 138 0.41 -21.44 -8.45
CA ALA A 138 0.78 -20.43 -9.44
C ALA A 138 2.19 -20.64 -10.00
N TYR A 139 3.16 -21.05 -9.17
CA TYR A 139 4.47 -21.49 -9.64
C TYR A 139 4.39 -22.71 -10.55
N SER A 140 3.59 -23.72 -10.22
CA SER A 140 3.46 -24.94 -11.03
C SER A 140 2.88 -24.64 -12.41
N ILE A 141 1.90 -23.74 -12.49
CA ILE A 141 1.37 -23.20 -13.76
C ILE A 141 2.47 -22.48 -14.56
N GLU A 142 3.26 -21.62 -13.91
CA GLU A 142 4.34 -20.88 -14.58
C GLU A 142 5.52 -21.79 -14.98
N LEU A 143 5.81 -22.86 -14.24
CA LEU A 143 6.82 -23.86 -14.57
C LEU A 143 6.41 -24.67 -15.81
N ALA A 144 5.12 -24.99 -15.96
CA ALA A 144 4.61 -25.57 -17.20
C ALA A 144 4.70 -24.55 -18.37
N ALA A 145 4.32 -23.29 -18.12
CA ALA A 145 4.41 -22.21 -19.11
C ALA A 145 5.85 -21.93 -19.57
N SER A 146 6.84 -22.02 -18.68
CA SER A 146 8.24 -21.79 -18.99
C SER A 146 8.84 -22.93 -19.82
N LYS A 147 8.50 -24.19 -19.52
CA LYS A 147 8.86 -25.35 -20.36
C LYS A 147 8.32 -25.21 -21.79
N ILE A 148 7.05 -24.79 -21.94
CA ILE A 148 6.44 -24.51 -23.25
C ILE A 148 7.18 -23.36 -23.96
N ALA A 149 7.52 -22.28 -23.24
CA ALA A 149 8.27 -21.15 -23.79
C ALA A 149 9.66 -21.56 -24.30
N ILE A 150 10.43 -22.32 -23.51
CA ILE A 150 11.75 -22.85 -23.90
C ILE A 150 11.63 -23.72 -25.15
N ALA A 151 10.69 -24.67 -25.18
CA ALA A 151 10.46 -25.53 -26.34
C ALA A 151 10.05 -24.72 -27.59
N SER A 152 9.29 -23.63 -27.43
CA SER A 152 8.91 -22.76 -28.55
C SER A 152 10.10 -21.99 -29.14
N VAL A 153 11.04 -21.53 -28.30
CA VAL A 153 12.24 -20.82 -28.73
C VAL A 153 13.26 -21.77 -29.36
N ALA A 154 13.44 -22.97 -28.79
CA ALA A 154 14.30 -24.00 -29.39
C ALA A 154 13.84 -24.36 -30.81
N ARG A 155 12.53 -24.61 -30.99
CA ARG A 155 11.93 -24.94 -32.29
C ARG A 155 12.05 -23.81 -33.34
N LYS A 156 12.06 -22.54 -32.93
CA LYS A 156 12.34 -21.42 -33.86
C LYS A 156 13.77 -21.51 -34.40
N LYS A 157 14.76 -21.60 -33.50
CA LYS A 157 16.18 -21.70 -33.87
C LYS A 157 16.48 -22.89 -34.79
N THR A 158 15.84 -24.05 -34.57
CA THR A 158 15.99 -25.21 -35.47
C THR A 158 15.35 -24.96 -36.84
N GLY A 159 14.24 -24.22 -36.91
CA GLY A 159 13.57 -23.90 -38.17
C GLY A 159 14.28 -22.84 -39.01
N GLU A 160 14.99 -21.90 -38.38
CA GLU A 160 15.79 -20.85 -39.06
C GLU A 160 17.05 -21.42 -39.74
N ASN A 161 17.56 -22.57 -39.27
CA ASN A 161 18.74 -23.22 -39.83
C ASN A 161 18.45 -24.19 -41.01
N GLY A 162 17.19 -24.31 -41.46
CA GLY A 162 16.79 -25.23 -42.54
C GLY A 162 16.23 -24.51 -43.76
N ASN A 163 17.05 -24.30 -44.79
CA ASN A 163 16.63 -23.65 -46.04
C ASN A 163 15.85 -24.59 -46.97
N GLY A 164 14.71 -24.09 -47.50
CA GLY A 164 13.93 -24.68 -48.58
C GLY A 164 13.15 -23.59 -49.32
N HIS A 165 13.22 -23.54 -50.65
CA HIS A 165 12.74 -22.40 -51.43
C HIS A 165 11.23 -22.37 -51.68
N ILE A 166 10.61 -21.20 -51.40
CA ILE A 166 9.51 -20.53 -52.11
C ILE A 166 8.15 -21.26 -52.22
N ALA A 167 8.07 -22.53 -52.63
CA ALA A 167 6.81 -23.28 -52.62
C ALA A 167 6.25 -23.46 -51.18
N GLN A 168 7.15 -23.44 -50.19
CA GLN A 168 6.79 -23.46 -48.77
C GLN A 168 6.14 -22.17 -48.27
N GLU A 169 6.12 -21.04 -48.99
CA GLU A 169 5.77 -19.75 -48.37
C GLU A 169 4.27 -19.64 -48.00
N GLU A 170 3.36 -20.17 -48.82
CA GLU A 170 1.93 -20.26 -48.52
C GLU A 170 1.63 -21.25 -47.38
N GLU A 171 2.28 -22.40 -47.39
CA GLU A 171 2.10 -23.45 -46.38
C GLU A 171 2.75 -23.07 -45.05
N ALA A 172 3.90 -22.37 -45.08
CA ALA A 172 4.52 -21.72 -43.95
C ALA A 172 3.63 -20.62 -43.40
N LYS A 173 3.07 -19.72 -44.22
CA LYS A 173 2.11 -18.69 -43.75
C LYS A 173 0.83 -19.31 -43.16
N LYS A 174 0.31 -20.41 -43.70
CA LYS A 174 -0.82 -21.18 -43.13
C LYS A 174 -0.43 -21.85 -41.82
N THR A 175 0.75 -22.46 -41.74
CA THR A 175 1.30 -23.10 -40.54
C THR A 175 1.64 -22.08 -39.46
N GLU A 176 2.12 -20.90 -39.83
CA GLU A 176 2.42 -19.76 -38.96
C GLU A 176 1.13 -19.14 -38.43
N LYS A 177 0.09 -18.94 -39.25
CA LYS A 177 -1.24 -18.54 -38.79
C LYS A 177 -1.85 -19.58 -37.82
N LYS A 178 -1.73 -20.88 -38.11
CA LYS A 178 -2.13 -21.96 -37.17
C LYS A 178 -1.32 -21.91 -35.88
N ARG A 179 0.00 -21.75 -35.94
CA ARG A 179 0.91 -21.60 -34.78
C ARG A 179 0.59 -20.36 -33.96
N ALA A 180 0.33 -19.21 -34.58
CA ALA A 180 -0.06 -17.98 -33.91
C ALA A 180 -1.42 -18.15 -33.20
N LYS A 181 -2.41 -18.77 -33.85
CA LYS A 181 -3.72 -19.09 -33.23
C LYS A 181 -3.56 -20.05 -32.04
N ALA A 182 -2.74 -21.10 -32.17
CA ALA A 182 -2.44 -22.03 -31.08
C ALA A 182 -1.70 -21.33 -29.92
N TRP A 183 -0.69 -20.52 -30.22
CA TRP A 183 0.06 -19.68 -29.28
C TRP A 183 -0.86 -18.74 -28.49
N PHE A 184 -1.76 -18.01 -29.17
CA PHE A 184 -2.79 -17.20 -28.53
C PHE A 184 -3.75 -18.02 -27.65
N SER A 185 -4.07 -19.27 -28.05
CA SER A 185 -4.90 -20.18 -27.25
C SER A 185 -4.18 -20.58 -25.96
N THR A 186 -2.94 -21.06 -26.05
CA THR A 186 -2.15 -21.49 -24.89
C THR A 186 -1.97 -20.38 -23.86
N TRP A 187 -1.75 -19.12 -24.28
CA TRP A 187 -1.66 -18.00 -23.33
C TRP A 187 -2.99 -17.63 -22.68
N LYS A 188 -4.12 -17.78 -23.39
CA LYS A 188 -5.45 -17.62 -22.78
C LYS A 188 -5.68 -18.68 -21.72
N VAL A 189 -5.33 -19.94 -21.99
CA VAL A 189 -5.44 -21.05 -21.01
C VAL A 189 -4.59 -20.76 -19.77
N ILE A 190 -3.31 -20.41 -19.92
CA ILE A 190 -2.43 -20.09 -18.78
C ILE A 190 -2.96 -18.91 -17.97
N ALA A 191 -3.45 -17.86 -18.63
CA ALA A 191 -4.07 -16.72 -17.93
C ALA A 191 -5.34 -17.12 -17.17
N TRP A 192 -6.19 -17.99 -17.75
CA TRP A 192 -7.36 -18.54 -17.09
C TRP A 192 -6.99 -19.41 -15.88
N CYS A 193 -5.98 -20.29 -15.99
CA CYS A 193 -5.52 -21.10 -14.85
C CYS A 193 -5.05 -20.24 -13.67
N HIS A 194 -4.28 -19.16 -13.93
CA HIS A 194 -3.89 -18.23 -12.88
C HIS A 194 -5.09 -17.47 -12.29
N ALA A 195 -6.03 -17.01 -13.13
CA ALA A 195 -7.22 -16.30 -12.68
C ALA A 195 -8.12 -17.18 -11.81
N VAL A 196 -8.39 -18.43 -12.23
CA VAL A 196 -9.17 -19.41 -11.46
C VAL A 196 -8.47 -19.71 -10.13
N ASN A 197 -7.16 -19.99 -10.13
CA ASN A 197 -6.40 -20.25 -8.91
C ASN A 197 -6.47 -19.08 -7.91
N ALA A 198 -6.28 -17.84 -8.38
CA ALA A 198 -6.32 -16.66 -7.53
C ALA A 198 -7.75 -16.38 -7.03
N THR A 199 -8.74 -16.31 -7.92
CA THR A 199 -10.12 -16.00 -7.55
C THR A 199 -10.74 -17.08 -6.66
N PHE A 200 -10.45 -18.36 -6.89
CA PHE A 200 -10.89 -19.44 -6.01
C PHE A 200 -10.32 -19.31 -4.60
N MET A 201 -9.00 -19.04 -4.49
CA MET A 201 -8.32 -18.86 -3.21
C MET A 201 -8.96 -17.74 -2.39
N LEU A 202 -9.18 -16.56 -2.98
CA LEU A 202 -9.82 -15.45 -2.29
C LEU A 202 -11.28 -15.77 -1.96
N ALA A 203 -12.07 -16.26 -2.92
CA ALA A 203 -13.49 -16.56 -2.69
C ALA A 203 -13.72 -17.62 -1.61
N PHE A 204 -12.84 -18.64 -1.53
CA PHE A 204 -12.89 -19.64 -0.48
C PHE A 204 -12.54 -19.06 0.90
N ALA A 205 -11.47 -18.27 0.99
CA ALA A 205 -11.10 -17.59 2.23
C ALA A 205 -12.21 -16.65 2.72
N THR A 206 -12.72 -15.76 1.85
CA THR A 206 -13.83 -14.85 2.16
C THR A 206 -15.11 -15.60 2.58
N TYR A 207 -15.43 -16.73 1.94
CA TYR A 207 -16.55 -17.59 2.35
C TYR A 207 -16.33 -18.20 3.74
N ALA A 208 -15.16 -18.79 3.99
CA ALA A 208 -14.82 -19.41 5.26
C ALA A 208 -14.77 -18.39 6.41
N VAL A 209 -14.24 -17.19 6.17
CA VAL A 209 -14.29 -16.08 7.13
C VAL A 209 -15.74 -15.68 7.42
N TYR A 210 -16.62 -15.59 6.41
CA TYR A 210 -18.01 -15.18 6.62
C TYR A 210 -18.86 -16.22 7.37
N TYR A 211 -18.62 -17.52 7.18
CA TYR A 211 -19.50 -18.57 7.71
C TYR A 211 -18.90 -19.37 8.88
N TRP A 212 -17.58 -19.40 9.05
CA TRP A 212 -16.92 -20.30 10.01
C TRP A 212 -16.05 -19.59 11.05
N ILE A 213 -15.59 -18.36 10.80
CA ILE A 213 -14.85 -17.56 11.79
C ILE A 213 -15.76 -16.47 12.34
N HIS A 214 -16.19 -16.61 13.60
CA HIS A 214 -17.13 -15.67 14.20
C HIS A 214 -16.43 -14.48 14.87
N ASN A 215 -15.16 -14.61 15.25
CA ASN A 215 -14.38 -13.53 15.85
C ASN A 215 -13.96 -12.48 14.79
N PRO A 216 -14.41 -11.21 14.87
CA PRO A 216 -14.05 -10.21 13.86
C PRO A 216 -12.55 -9.91 13.80
N GLY A 217 -11.83 -10.04 14.92
CA GLY A 217 -10.39 -9.82 14.97
C GLY A 217 -9.62 -10.88 14.18
N LEU A 218 -9.89 -12.17 14.42
CA LEU A 218 -9.31 -13.25 13.63
C LEU A 218 -9.77 -13.21 12.17
N GLY A 219 -11.05 -12.89 11.92
CA GLY A 219 -11.58 -12.73 10.56
C GLY A 219 -10.84 -11.65 9.78
N VAL A 220 -10.60 -10.47 10.36
CA VAL A 220 -9.82 -9.39 9.71
C VAL A 220 -8.38 -9.82 9.44
N ILE A 221 -7.72 -10.52 10.36
CA ILE A 221 -6.33 -10.99 10.16
C ILE A 221 -6.27 -12.03 9.03
N THR A 222 -7.25 -12.94 8.99
CA THR A 222 -7.35 -13.99 7.96
C THR A 222 -7.62 -13.38 6.58
N GLU A 223 -8.67 -12.55 6.46
CA GLU A 223 -9.02 -11.88 5.21
C GLU A 223 -7.90 -10.95 4.71
N LEU A 224 -7.17 -10.28 5.62
CA LEU A 224 -5.99 -9.49 5.26
C LEU A 224 -4.89 -10.37 4.66
N HIS A 225 -4.61 -11.53 5.27
CA HIS A 225 -3.62 -12.48 4.76
C HIS A 225 -4.05 -13.03 3.39
N ALA A 226 -5.33 -13.39 3.24
CA ALA A 226 -5.93 -13.85 2.00
C ALA A 226 -5.75 -12.81 0.87
N VAL A 227 -6.14 -11.56 1.12
CA VAL A 227 -5.97 -10.45 0.16
C VAL A 227 -4.49 -10.22 -0.17
N VAL A 228 -3.57 -10.28 0.80
CA VAL A 228 -2.13 -10.12 0.56
C VAL A 228 -1.57 -11.25 -0.32
N VAL A 229 -1.94 -12.51 -0.06
CA VAL A 229 -1.53 -13.66 -0.87
C VAL A 229 -2.13 -13.57 -2.27
N TRP A 230 -3.41 -13.21 -2.40
CA TRP A 230 -4.09 -13.02 -3.67
C TRP A 230 -3.42 -11.96 -4.56
N LEU A 231 -3.08 -10.79 -3.99
CA LEU A 231 -2.35 -9.73 -4.69
C LEU A 231 -0.96 -10.22 -5.12
N LYS A 232 -0.24 -10.97 -4.28
CA LYS A 232 1.05 -11.60 -4.64
C LYS A 232 0.90 -12.60 -5.78
N VAL A 233 -0.10 -13.49 -5.76
CA VAL A 233 -0.38 -14.47 -6.85
C VAL A 233 -0.63 -13.74 -8.17
N CYS A 234 -1.48 -12.70 -8.15
CA CYS A 234 -1.77 -11.86 -9.32
C CYS A 234 -0.49 -11.19 -9.86
N SER A 235 0.32 -10.59 -9.00
CA SER A 235 1.56 -9.92 -9.41
C SER A 235 2.57 -10.90 -10.02
N TYR A 236 2.75 -12.08 -9.42
CA TYR A 236 3.61 -13.15 -9.92
C TYR A 236 3.20 -13.58 -11.33
N ALA A 237 1.90 -13.83 -11.55
CA ALA A 237 1.37 -14.21 -12.86
C ALA A 237 1.55 -13.10 -13.91
N PHE A 238 1.25 -11.84 -13.58
CA PHE A 238 1.35 -10.73 -14.54
C PHE A 238 2.79 -10.41 -14.94
N THR A 239 3.73 -10.40 -13.99
CA THR A 239 5.14 -10.10 -14.28
C THR A 239 5.80 -11.27 -15.03
N ASN A 240 5.56 -12.53 -14.66
CA ASN A 240 6.12 -13.67 -15.40
C ASN A 240 5.53 -13.82 -16.80
N ARG A 241 4.24 -13.53 -17.01
CA ARG A 241 3.64 -13.48 -18.35
C ARG A 241 4.42 -12.54 -19.28
N ASP A 242 4.73 -11.34 -18.81
CA ASP A 242 5.37 -10.33 -19.66
C ASP A 242 6.89 -10.61 -19.85
N LEU A 243 7.58 -11.13 -18.82
CA LEU A 243 8.95 -11.66 -18.96
C LEU A 243 9.01 -12.81 -19.99
N ARG A 244 8.07 -13.76 -19.92
CA ARG A 244 7.94 -14.87 -20.86
C ARG A 244 7.64 -14.39 -22.28
N HIS A 245 6.78 -13.39 -22.45
CA HIS A 245 6.53 -12.78 -23.76
C HIS A 245 7.80 -12.15 -24.36
N ALA A 246 8.59 -11.43 -23.55
CA ALA A 246 9.86 -10.86 -24.00
C ALA A 246 10.85 -11.97 -24.42
N TYR A 247 10.95 -13.05 -23.63
CA TYR A 247 11.79 -14.22 -23.92
C TYR A 247 11.38 -14.95 -25.23
N VAL A 248 10.09 -15.24 -25.44
CA VAL A 248 9.60 -16.02 -26.60
C VAL A 248 9.70 -15.26 -27.93
N ARG A 249 9.58 -13.93 -27.87
CA ARG A 249 9.71 -13.09 -29.06
C ARG A 249 11.16 -12.77 -29.42
N GLN A 250 12.06 -12.82 -28.44
CA GLN A 250 13.41 -12.26 -28.55
C GLN A 250 13.40 -10.73 -28.79
N ASP A 251 12.32 -10.03 -28.41
CA ASP A 251 12.13 -8.56 -28.45
C ASP A 251 13.15 -7.79 -27.53
N LEU A 252 14.19 -8.45 -27.04
CA LEU A 252 15.13 -7.94 -26.06
C LEU A 252 16.22 -7.08 -26.71
N THR A 253 15.84 -5.89 -27.19
CA THR A 253 16.80 -4.78 -27.24
C THR A 253 17.26 -4.47 -25.81
N GLU A 254 18.58 -4.31 -25.63
CA GLU A 254 19.23 -4.39 -24.31
C GLU A 254 18.78 -3.33 -23.29
N GLY A 255 18.03 -2.31 -23.72
CA GLY A 255 17.52 -1.22 -22.89
C GLY A 255 16.10 -1.41 -22.31
N GLU A 256 15.32 -2.42 -22.71
CA GLU A 256 13.93 -2.57 -22.20
C GLU A 256 13.81 -3.30 -20.86
N LEU A 257 14.79 -4.12 -20.47
CA LEU A 257 14.80 -4.81 -19.17
C LEU A 257 15.57 -4.01 -18.12
N PRO A 258 15.09 -3.92 -16.86
CA PRO A 258 15.88 -3.41 -15.76
C PRO A 258 17.20 -4.18 -15.61
N VAL A 259 18.33 -3.46 -15.51
CA VAL A 259 19.67 -4.05 -15.39
C VAL A 259 19.76 -5.08 -14.26
N LEU A 260 19.04 -4.84 -13.16
CA LEU A 260 18.93 -5.74 -12.00
C LEU A 260 18.48 -7.17 -12.38
N TYR A 261 17.63 -7.32 -13.41
CA TYR A 261 17.12 -8.63 -13.83
C TYR A 261 18.16 -9.45 -14.62
N LYS A 262 19.27 -8.86 -15.08
CA LYS A 262 20.38 -9.61 -15.67
C LYS A 262 20.99 -10.62 -14.68
N GLN A 263 20.83 -10.41 -13.37
CA GLN A 263 21.30 -11.34 -12.32
C GLN A 263 20.44 -12.62 -12.20
N CYS A 264 19.19 -12.60 -12.66
CA CYS A 264 18.29 -13.76 -12.65
C CYS A 264 17.28 -13.64 -13.81
N PRO A 265 17.72 -13.89 -15.07
CA PRO A 265 16.88 -13.75 -16.24
C PRO A 265 15.79 -14.84 -16.31
N TYR A 266 14.72 -14.58 -17.07
CA TYR A 266 13.76 -15.63 -17.41
C TYR A 266 14.43 -16.66 -18.35
N PRO A 267 14.25 -17.98 -18.14
CA PRO A 267 13.35 -18.65 -17.18
C PRO A 267 13.99 -19.04 -15.83
N GLN A 268 15.24 -18.66 -15.54
CA GLN A 268 15.95 -19.06 -14.31
C GLN A 268 15.28 -18.51 -13.03
N ASN A 269 14.52 -17.42 -13.14
CA ASN A 269 13.73 -16.88 -12.04
C ASN A 269 12.58 -17.80 -11.58
N ILE A 270 12.16 -18.77 -12.40
CA ILE A 270 11.14 -19.76 -12.05
C ILE A 270 11.77 -20.86 -11.19
N SER A 271 12.10 -20.50 -9.95
CA SER A 271 12.61 -21.43 -8.93
C SER A 271 11.87 -21.28 -7.59
N MET A 272 11.77 -22.39 -6.85
CA MET A 272 11.20 -22.42 -5.49
C MET A 272 11.80 -21.35 -4.58
N LYS A 273 13.13 -21.19 -4.60
CA LYS A 273 13.86 -20.20 -3.79
C LYS A 273 13.41 -18.76 -4.09
N ASN A 274 13.11 -18.44 -5.35
CA ASN A 274 12.66 -17.12 -5.77
C ASN A 274 11.20 -16.87 -5.33
N LEU A 275 10.33 -17.87 -5.50
CA LEU A 275 8.93 -17.82 -5.06
C LEU A 275 8.83 -17.64 -3.53
N CYS A 276 9.49 -18.49 -2.75
CA CYS A 276 9.47 -18.43 -1.28
C CYS A 276 10.05 -17.11 -0.78
N TYR A 277 11.08 -16.57 -1.45
CA TYR A 277 11.57 -15.23 -1.13
C TYR A 277 10.52 -14.15 -1.35
N PHE A 278 9.80 -14.19 -2.48
CA PHE A 278 8.74 -13.21 -2.77
C PHE A 278 7.51 -13.33 -1.84
N TRP A 279 7.13 -14.56 -1.46
CA TRP A 279 6.05 -14.79 -0.49
C TRP A 279 6.29 -13.99 0.80
N TRP A 280 7.47 -14.15 1.42
CA TRP A 280 7.85 -13.45 2.66
C TRP A 280 8.34 -12.01 2.48
N ALA A 281 8.67 -11.57 1.27
CA ALA A 281 9.11 -10.20 1.04
C ALA A 281 8.00 -9.18 1.39
N PRO A 282 8.30 -8.05 2.06
CA PRO A 282 7.34 -7.01 2.45
C PRO A 282 6.92 -6.12 1.26
N THR A 283 6.58 -6.75 0.13
CA THR A 283 6.06 -6.10 -1.08
C THR A 283 5.02 -6.99 -1.76
N LEU A 284 4.05 -6.35 -2.40
CA LEU A 284 3.00 -7.00 -3.19
C LEU A 284 3.39 -7.14 -4.68
N VAL A 285 4.55 -6.60 -5.07
CA VAL A 285 4.99 -6.53 -6.46
C VAL A 285 6.11 -7.54 -6.72
N TYR A 286 5.85 -8.53 -7.58
CA TYR A 286 6.83 -9.53 -7.98
C TYR A 286 7.92 -8.93 -8.89
N GLN A 287 9.17 -9.28 -8.59
CA GLN A 287 10.34 -9.06 -9.42
C GLN A 287 11.25 -10.30 -9.35
N PRO A 288 11.93 -10.69 -10.45
CA PRO A 288 12.96 -11.73 -10.40
C PRO A 288 14.08 -11.46 -9.38
N VAL A 289 14.41 -10.18 -9.18
CA VAL A 289 15.51 -9.72 -8.33
C VAL A 289 15.08 -8.47 -7.57
N TYR A 290 15.57 -8.33 -6.34
CA TYR A 290 15.32 -7.20 -5.45
C TYR A 290 16.66 -6.71 -4.86
N PRO A 291 16.78 -5.41 -4.52
CA PRO A 291 17.93 -4.91 -3.76
C PRO A 291 18.04 -5.65 -2.41
N ARG A 292 19.27 -6.01 -2.02
CA ARG A 292 19.55 -6.84 -0.82
C ARG A 292 20.40 -6.06 0.18
N SER A 293 20.06 -6.10 1.46
CA SER A 293 20.93 -5.62 2.54
C SER A 293 22.16 -6.53 2.69
N PRO A 294 23.36 -6.00 2.98
CA PRO A 294 24.59 -6.80 3.03
C PRO A 294 24.63 -7.78 4.21
N LYS A 295 24.17 -7.35 5.40
CA LYS A 295 24.06 -8.16 6.61
C LYS A 295 22.66 -8.02 7.24
N ARG A 296 22.34 -8.87 8.22
CA ARG A 296 21.17 -8.74 9.10
C ARG A 296 21.59 -8.07 10.40
N ARG A 297 20.87 -7.04 10.85
CA ARG A 297 21.03 -6.38 12.15
C ARG A 297 20.02 -6.95 13.16
N TRP A 298 20.45 -7.93 13.96
CA TRP A 298 19.57 -8.57 14.95
C TRP A 298 19.12 -7.63 16.06
N ASP A 299 19.97 -6.67 16.44
CA ASP A 299 19.66 -5.56 17.34
C ASP A 299 18.52 -4.67 16.81
N PHE A 300 18.55 -4.34 15.52
CA PHE A 300 17.48 -3.60 14.85
C PHE A 300 16.19 -4.42 14.80
N ILE A 301 16.26 -5.71 14.42
CA ILE A 301 15.10 -6.62 14.40
C ILE A 301 14.45 -6.70 15.79
N ALA A 302 15.23 -6.94 16.85
CA ALA A 302 14.73 -7.06 18.22
C ALA A 302 14.03 -5.78 18.68
N ARG A 303 14.61 -4.61 18.45
CA ARG A 303 14.00 -3.30 18.77
C ARG A 303 12.68 -3.10 18.02
N ARG A 304 12.66 -3.35 16.71
CA ARG A 304 11.45 -3.24 15.88
C ARG A 304 10.34 -4.21 16.31
N LEU A 305 10.68 -5.45 16.69
CA LEU A 305 9.70 -6.41 17.20
C LEU A 305 9.15 -6.00 18.58
N PHE A 306 10.00 -5.54 19.50
CA PHE A 306 9.56 -5.02 20.79
C PHE A 306 8.61 -3.82 20.63
N GLU A 307 8.95 -2.86 19.77
CA GLU A 307 8.08 -1.72 19.45
C GLU A 307 6.75 -2.15 18.84
N PHE A 308 6.73 -3.17 17.97
CA PHE A 308 5.50 -3.74 17.43
C PHE A 308 4.59 -4.32 18.52
N PHE A 309 5.11 -5.21 19.38
CA PHE A 309 4.32 -5.83 20.44
C PHE A 309 3.82 -4.79 21.46
N LEU A 310 4.67 -3.84 21.86
CA LEU A 310 4.29 -2.75 22.77
C LEU A 310 3.15 -1.91 22.19
N LEU A 311 3.23 -1.53 20.91
CA LEU A 311 2.16 -0.77 20.25
C LEU A 311 0.88 -1.58 20.09
N CYS A 312 0.95 -2.88 19.80
CA CYS A 312 -0.23 -3.75 19.79
C CYS A 312 -0.93 -3.81 21.16
N VAL A 313 -0.18 -3.91 22.26
CA VAL A 313 -0.74 -3.85 23.62
C VAL A 313 -1.35 -2.48 23.90
N VAL A 314 -0.69 -1.38 23.53
CA VAL A 314 -1.24 -0.02 23.70
C VAL A 314 -2.54 0.18 22.91
N ILE A 315 -2.61 -0.27 21.65
CA ILE A 315 -3.83 -0.21 20.83
C ILE A 315 -4.95 -1.02 21.49
N TRP A 316 -4.67 -2.24 21.95
CA TRP A 316 -5.66 -3.08 22.64
C TRP A 316 -6.19 -2.41 23.91
N LEU A 317 -5.30 -1.86 24.75
CA LEU A 317 -5.68 -1.11 25.95
C LEU A 317 -6.55 0.12 25.62
N VAL A 318 -6.17 0.91 24.61
CA VAL A 318 -6.93 2.09 24.20
C VAL A 318 -8.31 1.71 23.65
N CYS A 319 -8.40 0.63 22.87
CA CYS A 319 -9.67 0.10 22.38
C CYS A 319 -10.56 -0.41 23.52
N ALA A 320 -10.02 -1.22 24.45
CA ALA A 320 -10.77 -1.79 25.57
C ALA A 320 -11.25 -0.73 26.57
N GLN A 321 -10.38 0.24 26.91
CA GLN A 321 -10.64 1.24 27.95
C GLN A 321 -11.47 2.44 27.46
N TYR A 322 -11.35 2.82 26.18
CA TYR A 322 -11.98 4.04 25.65
C TYR A 322 -12.92 3.80 24.48
N ALA A 323 -12.52 3.01 23.48
CA ALA A 323 -13.36 2.81 22.29
C ALA A 323 -14.62 2.00 22.60
N VAL A 324 -14.48 0.83 23.26
CA VAL A 324 -15.62 -0.06 23.56
C VAL A 324 -16.66 0.61 24.46
N PRO A 325 -16.30 1.25 25.60
CA PRO A 325 -17.30 1.93 26.43
C PRO A 325 -17.96 3.10 25.70
N LEU A 326 -17.23 3.87 24.89
CA LEU A 326 -17.82 4.98 24.12
C LEU A 326 -18.82 4.47 23.08
N LEU A 327 -18.46 3.40 22.36
CA LEU A 327 -19.32 2.78 21.35
C LEU A 327 -20.60 2.19 21.98
N GLN A 328 -20.49 1.50 23.12
CA GLN A 328 -21.65 0.99 23.87
C GLN A 328 -22.58 2.12 24.33
N ASN A 329 -22.03 3.19 24.92
CA ASN A 329 -22.80 4.38 25.32
C ASN A 329 -23.41 5.16 24.13
N SER A 330 -23.02 4.85 22.89
CA SER A 330 -23.55 5.50 21.68
C SER A 330 -24.71 4.75 21.04
N LEU A 331 -24.96 3.48 21.42
CA LEU A 331 -26.00 2.65 20.81
C LEU A 331 -27.41 3.25 20.96
N GLU A 332 -27.72 3.81 22.14
CA GLU A 332 -29.01 4.47 22.41
C GLU A 332 -29.21 5.77 21.63
N ASP A 333 -28.17 6.57 21.46
CA ASP A 333 -28.26 7.84 20.70
C ASP A 333 -28.48 7.57 19.21
N ILE A 334 -27.84 6.52 18.67
CA ILE A 334 -28.00 6.09 17.28
C ILE A 334 -29.40 5.51 17.04
N SER A 335 -29.91 4.67 17.94
CA SER A 335 -31.25 4.06 17.78
C SER A 335 -32.38 5.09 17.80
N LYS A 336 -32.18 6.24 18.45
CA LYS A 336 -33.12 7.38 18.49
C LYS A 336 -32.92 8.37 17.33
N LEU A 337 -31.94 8.16 16.44
CA LEU A 337 -31.64 9.00 15.26
C LEU A 337 -31.38 10.50 15.57
N HIS A 338 -30.89 10.82 16.78
CA HIS A 338 -30.57 12.20 17.16
C HIS A 338 -29.27 12.68 16.50
N GLY A 339 -29.37 13.31 15.32
CA GLY A 339 -28.22 13.69 14.49
C GLY A 339 -27.12 14.50 15.20
N PHE A 340 -27.49 15.45 16.08
CA PHE A 340 -26.52 16.20 16.88
C PHE A 340 -25.77 15.34 17.90
N ASN A 341 -26.46 14.43 18.59
CA ASN A 341 -25.83 13.48 19.52
C ASN A 341 -24.89 12.54 18.75
N ILE A 342 -25.31 12.03 17.58
CA ILE A 342 -24.48 11.17 16.72
C ILE A 342 -23.20 11.91 16.29
N LEU A 343 -23.29 13.18 15.90
CA LEU A 343 -22.12 14.01 15.58
C LEU A 343 -21.19 14.18 16.80
N GLU A 344 -21.74 14.43 17.99
CA GLU A 344 -20.97 14.51 19.23
C GLU A 344 -20.24 13.19 19.55
N ARG A 345 -20.90 12.03 19.36
CA ARG A 345 -20.28 10.70 19.53
C ARG A 345 -19.18 10.46 18.51
N VAL A 346 -19.37 10.81 17.24
CA VAL A 346 -18.34 10.72 16.19
C VAL A 346 -17.12 11.59 16.55
N MET A 347 -17.33 12.82 17.03
CA MET A 347 -16.24 13.70 17.46
C MET A 347 -15.45 13.15 18.67
N LYS A 348 -16.13 12.53 19.64
CA LYS A 348 -15.47 11.83 20.76
C LYS A 348 -14.69 10.59 20.29
N LEU A 349 -15.25 9.82 19.36
CA LEU A 349 -14.63 8.60 18.83
C LEU A 349 -13.43 8.93 17.92
N SER A 350 -13.48 10.06 17.21
CA SER A 350 -12.43 10.57 16.32
C SER A 350 -11.06 10.59 16.99
N THR A 351 -10.93 11.18 18.18
CA THR A 351 -9.65 11.26 18.90
C THR A 351 -9.08 9.87 19.21
N ILE A 352 -9.92 8.95 19.68
CA ILE A 352 -9.52 7.58 20.04
C ILE A 352 -9.11 6.81 18.78
N SER A 353 -9.92 6.89 17.73
CA SER A 353 -9.67 6.25 16.43
C SER A 353 -8.36 6.74 15.80
N LEU A 354 -8.10 8.05 15.86
CA LEU A 354 -6.86 8.66 15.37
C LEU A 354 -5.64 8.11 16.10
N VAL A 355 -5.68 8.04 17.44
CA VAL A 355 -4.59 7.47 18.25
C VAL A 355 -4.35 6.00 17.89
N CYS A 356 -5.40 5.17 17.86
CA CYS A 356 -5.29 3.76 17.49
C CYS A 356 -4.73 3.58 16.07
N TRP A 357 -5.14 4.41 15.12
CA TRP A 357 -4.67 4.30 13.74
C TRP A 357 -3.23 4.79 13.53
N LEU A 358 -2.81 5.87 14.21
CA LEU A 358 -1.41 6.31 14.20
C LEU A 358 -0.49 5.29 14.86
N ALA A 359 -0.91 4.70 15.98
CA ALA A 359 -0.18 3.61 16.63
C ALA A 359 -0.13 2.37 15.71
N GLY A 360 -1.25 2.00 15.08
CA GLY A 360 -1.35 0.87 14.14
C GLY A 360 -0.50 1.07 12.89
N PHE A 361 -0.42 2.29 12.37
CA PHE A 361 0.49 2.67 11.29
C PHE A 361 1.93 2.37 11.65
N PHE A 362 2.38 2.89 12.80
CA PHE A 362 3.76 2.77 13.22
C PHE A 362 4.10 1.31 13.56
N ALA A 363 3.19 0.59 14.22
CA ALA A 363 3.32 -0.84 14.49
C ALA A 363 3.49 -1.64 13.18
N LEU A 364 2.61 -1.44 12.19
CA LEU A 364 2.65 -2.22 10.96
C LEU A 364 3.78 -1.78 10.01
N PHE A 365 3.78 -0.52 9.57
CA PHE A 365 4.66 -0.05 8.50
C PHE A 365 6.07 0.28 8.98
N GLN A 366 6.22 0.89 10.15
CA GLN A 366 7.53 1.29 10.67
C GLN A 366 8.20 0.20 11.50
N SER A 367 7.45 -0.63 12.21
CA SER A 367 8.00 -1.68 13.08
C SER A 367 7.99 -3.06 12.41
N PHE A 368 6.82 -3.64 12.14
CA PHE A 368 6.68 -5.00 11.59
C PHE A 368 7.29 -5.16 10.19
N LEU A 369 6.93 -4.32 9.22
CA LEU A 369 7.48 -4.43 7.85
C LEU A 369 9.00 -4.19 7.81
N ASN A 370 9.56 -3.36 8.70
CA ASN A 370 11.01 -3.19 8.82
C ASN A 370 11.71 -4.41 9.44
N ALA A 371 11.13 -5.01 10.48
CA ALA A 371 11.64 -6.25 11.06
C ALA A 371 11.65 -7.36 10.00
N LEU A 372 10.53 -7.55 9.28
CA LEU A 372 10.39 -8.52 8.20
C LEU A 372 11.38 -8.22 7.05
N ALA A 373 11.57 -6.95 6.68
CA ALA A 373 12.54 -6.56 5.67
C ALA A 373 13.97 -6.94 6.07
N GLU A 374 14.40 -6.62 7.30
CA GLU A 374 15.75 -6.91 7.77
C GLU A 374 15.98 -8.43 7.90
N ILE A 375 15.00 -9.19 8.41
CA ILE A 375 15.01 -10.67 8.43
C ILE A 375 15.19 -11.23 7.01
N MET A 376 14.42 -10.72 6.05
CA MET A 376 14.52 -11.15 4.65
C MET A 376 15.78 -10.62 3.94
N ARG A 377 16.46 -9.59 4.50
CA ARG A 377 17.48 -8.73 3.85
C ARG A 377 16.94 -7.90 2.67
N PHE A 378 15.66 -7.54 2.68
CA PHE A 378 15.02 -6.70 1.67
C PHE A 378 15.53 -5.25 1.79
N GLY A 379 16.23 -4.75 0.76
CA GLY A 379 16.95 -3.48 0.84
C GLY A 379 16.09 -2.23 0.66
N ASP A 380 14.93 -2.33 0.01
CA ASP A 380 14.05 -1.18 -0.28
C ASP A 380 12.96 -1.03 0.78
N ARG A 381 13.30 -0.45 1.94
CA ARG A 381 12.41 -0.30 3.11
C ARG A 381 11.52 0.94 3.05
N GLU A 382 11.31 1.51 1.86
CA GLU A 382 10.46 2.68 1.68
C GLU A 382 8.96 2.31 1.63
N PHE A 383 8.41 1.79 2.73
CA PHE A 383 7.02 1.33 2.80
C PHE A 383 5.98 2.47 2.84
N TYR A 384 6.43 3.68 3.15
CA TYR A 384 5.61 4.89 3.24
C TYR A 384 6.44 6.14 2.87
N GLY A 385 5.78 7.28 2.71
CA GLY A 385 6.36 8.62 2.60
C GLY A 385 5.88 9.53 3.73
N ASP A 386 6.18 10.82 3.68
CA ASP A 386 5.76 11.82 4.67
C ASP A 386 4.28 12.24 4.52
N TRP A 387 3.40 11.24 4.46
CA TRP A 387 1.98 11.38 4.14
C TRP A 387 1.23 12.36 5.04
N TRP A 388 1.69 12.56 6.28
CA TRP A 388 1.14 13.51 7.25
C TRP A 388 1.31 14.97 6.82
N ASN A 389 2.30 15.28 5.96
CA ASN A 389 2.51 16.60 5.36
C ASN A 389 1.69 16.81 4.07
N SER A 390 0.89 15.83 3.63
CA SER A 390 0.12 15.93 2.38
C SER A 390 -0.84 17.13 2.41
N SER A 391 -0.76 17.97 1.37
CA SER A 391 -1.69 19.09 1.15
C SER A 391 -2.85 18.74 0.22
N ASP A 392 -2.88 17.53 -0.32
CA ASP A 392 -3.99 16.98 -1.10
C ASP A 392 -4.15 15.49 -0.86
N VAL A 393 -5.38 14.99 -1.01
CA VAL A 393 -5.73 13.60 -0.68
C VAL A 393 -5.12 12.60 -1.67
N ARG A 394 -4.79 13.04 -2.88
CA ARG A 394 -4.07 12.25 -3.91
C ARG A 394 -2.64 11.93 -3.47
N SER A 395 -1.94 12.90 -2.90
CA SER A 395 -0.58 12.75 -2.37
C SER A 395 -0.59 11.84 -1.14
N TYR A 396 -1.60 11.96 -0.26
CA TYR A 396 -1.80 11.04 0.86
C TYR A 396 -1.93 9.58 0.40
N TRP A 397 -2.88 9.27 -0.49
CA TRP A 397 -3.10 7.89 -0.96
C TRP A 397 -1.91 7.30 -1.73
N THR A 398 -1.00 8.12 -2.25
CA THR A 398 0.21 7.64 -2.93
C THR A 398 1.45 7.53 -2.02
N SER A 399 1.39 8.09 -0.80
CA SER A 399 2.50 8.09 0.18
C SER A 399 2.23 7.23 1.43
N TRP A 400 0.97 7.03 1.83
CA TRP A 400 0.58 6.25 3.01
C TRP A 400 1.06 4.79 3.00
N ASN A 401 0.63 4.00 2.01
CA ASN A 401 0.92 2.56 1.90
C ASN A 401 1.53 2.28 0.52
N LYS A 402 2.85 2.48 0.39
CA LYS A 402 3.56 2.31 -0.88
C LYS A 402 3.46 0.90 -1.46
N PRO A 403 3.50 -0.22 -0.69
CA PRO A 403 3.28 -1.56 -1.23
C PRO A 403 1.95 -1.71 -2.01
N VAL A 404 0.83 -1.23 -1.46
CA VAL A 404 -0.47 -1.27 -2.16
C VAL A 404 -0.50 -0.27 -3.30
N THR A 405 -0.03 0.97 -3.11
CA THR A 405 0.04 1.98 -4.18
C THR A 405 0.86 1.49 -5.37
N HIS A 406 1.98 0.82 -5.14
CA HIS A 406 2.81 0.23 -6.19
C HIS A 406 2.08 -0.89 -6.93
N PHE A 407 1.38 -1.78 -6.22
CA PHE A 407 0.54 -2.80 -6.85
C PHE A 407 -0.55 -2.17 -7.73
N MET A 408 -1.36 -1.26 -7.16
CA MET A 408 -2.46 -0.59 -7.84
C MET A 408 -1.97 0.18 -9.08
N LYS A 409 -0.85 0.91 -8.96
CA LYS A 409 -0.23 1.62 -10.08
C LYS A 409 0.25 0.67 -11.18
N ARG A 410 0.96 -0.41 -10.82
CA ARG A 410 1.60 -1.34 -11.77
C ARG A 410 0.65 -2.34 -12.43
N HIS A 411 -0.35 -2.83 -11.72
CA HIS A 411 -1.20 -3.93 -12.18
C HIS A 411 -2.64 -3.51 -12.53
N ILE A 412 -3.10 -2.35 -12.06
CA ILE A 412 -4.46 -1.85 -12.33
C ILE A 412 -4.41 -0.56 -13.18
N TYR A 413 -3.94 0.54 -12.61
CA TYR A 413 -4.01 1.89 -13.22
C TYR A 413 -3.22 2.02 -14.54
N SER A 414 -1.90 1.81 -14.52
CA SER A 414 -1.06 2.01 -15.71
C SER A 414 -1.36 1.02 -16.85
N PRO A 415 -1.73 -0.26 -16.59
CA PRO A 415 -2.26 -1.14 -17.63
C PRO A 415 -3.56 -0.66 -18.29
N MET A 416 -4.46 0.03 -17.58
CA MET A 416 -5.65 0.63 -18.17
C MET A 416 -5.29 1.84 -19.04
N VAL A 417 -4.51 2.79 -18.51
CA VAL A 417 -4.07 3.98 -19.25
C VAL A 417 -3.26 3.60 -20.50
N GLY A 418 -2.37 2.61 -20.39
CA GLY A 418 -1.59 2.07 -21.52
C GLY A 418 -2.40 1.28 -22.55
N ARG A 419 -3.71 1.09 -22.34
CA ARG A 419 -4.67 0.57 -23.33
C ARG A 419 -5.59 1.67 -23.90
N GLY A 420 -5.40 2.93 -23.51
CA GLY A 420 -6.19 4.08 -23.97
C GLY A 420 -7.33 4.49 -23.04
N VAL A 421 -7.49 3.88 -21.86
CA VAL A 421 -8.50 4.34 -20.88
C VAL A 421 -8.11 5.72 -20.36
N PRO A 422 -9.02 6.73 -20.35
CA PRO A 422 -8.71 8.06 -19.82
C PRO A 422 -8.22 8.02 -18.37
N PRO A 423 -7.22 8.83 -17.97
CA PRO A 423 -6.65 8.80 -16.62
C PRO A 423 -7.67 8.95 -15.48
N VAL A 424 -8.72 9.77 -15.67
CA VAL A 424 -9.80 9.96 -14.69
C VAL A 424 -10.61 8.68 -14.52
N VAL A 425 -10.99 8.02 -15.61
CA VAL A 425 -11.72 6.74 -15.58
C VAL A 425 -10.84 5.64 -14.97
N ALA A 426 -9.56 5.58 -15.33
CA ALA A 426 -8.61 4.66 -14.73
C ALA A 426 -8.43 4.90 -13.22
N GLN A 427 -8.46 6.15 -12.76
CA GLN A 427 -8.44 6.49 -11.34
C GLN A 427 -9.71 6.01 -10.63
N ILE A 428 -10.90 6.31 -11.18
CA ILE A 428 -12.19 5.86 -10.62
C ILE A 428 -12.19 4.34 -10.48
N LEU A 429 -11.90 3.60 -11.55
CA LEU A 429 -11.85 2.13 -11.54
C LEU A 429 -10.84 1.56 -10.52
N THR A 430 -9.69 2.24 -10.32
CA THR A 430 -8.69 1.83 -9.32
C THR A 430 -9.23 2.05 -7.90
N PHE A 431 -9.94 3.15 -7.64
CA PHE A 431 -10.60 3.40 -6.35
C PHE A 431 -11.79 2.46 -6.11
N THR A 432 -12.59 2.14 -7.13
CA THR A 432 -13.65 1.12 -7.05
C THR A 432 -13.10 -0.25 -6.69
N PHE A 433 -12.05 -0.70 -7.38
CA PHE A 433 -11.36 -1.96 -7.07
C PHE A 433 -10.81 -1.97 -5.64
N SER A 434 -10.18 -0.88 -5.20
CA SER A 434 -9.72 -0.72 -3.82
C SER A 434 -10.87 -0.77 -2.81
N GLY A 435 -11.99 -0.08 -3.09
CA GLY A 435 -13.17 -0.04 -2.24
C GLY A 435 -13.82 -1.41 -2.02
N ILE A 436 -13.88 -2.25 -3.06
CA ILE A 436 -14.38 -3.63 -2.95
C ILE A 436 -13.52 -4.44 -1.97
N LEU A 437 -12.18 -4.32 -2.05
CA LEU A 437 -11.28 -5.01 -1.13
C LEU A 437 -11.38 -4.47 0.31
N HIS A 438 -11.64 -3.17 0.51
CA HIS A 438 -11.86 -2.61 1.85
C HIS A 438 -13.22 -3.05 2.44
N GLU A 439 -14.26 -3.18 1.61
CA GLU A 439 -15.56 -3.72 2.03
C GLU A 439 -15.47 -5.22 2.37
N ALA A 440 -14.72 -6.01 1.60
CA ALA A 440 -14.43 -7.39 1.96
C ALA A 440 -13.70 -7.45 3.32
N LEU A 441 -12.61 -6.70 3.45
CA LEU A 441 -11.74 -6.70 4.64
C LEU A 441 -12.45 -6.30 5.95
N ILE A 442 -13.53 -5.52 5.89
CA ILE A 442 -14.27 -5.05 7.09
C ILE A 442 -15.64 -5.71 7.20
N GLY A 443 -16.43 -5.73 6.12
CA GLY A 443 -17.80 -6.23 6.10
C GLY A 443 -17.90 -7.76 6.22
N VAL A 444 -16.92 -8.51 5.73
CA VAL A 444 -16.94 -9.98 5.80
C VAL A 444 -16.62 -10.47 7.23
N PRO A 445 -15.52 -10.03 7.90
CA PRO A 445 -15.26 -10.38 9.30
C PRO A 445 -16.29 -9.84 10.30
N THR A 446 -17.02 -8.78 9.95
CA THR A 446 -18.13 -8.27 10.79
C THR A 446 -19.48 -8.87 10.42
N HIS A 447 -19.52 -9.84 9.48
CA HIS A 447 -20.72 -10.50 8.95
C HIS A 447 -21.83 -9.54 8.51
N ASN A 448 -21.46 -8.34 8.08
CA ASN A 448 -22.34 -7.21 7.77
C ASN A 448 -21.78 -6.45 6.56
N ILE A 449 -22.19 -6.82 5.34
CA ILE A 449 -21.76 -6.15 4.10
C ILE A 449 -22.68 -4.94 3.86
N LEU A 450 -22.32 -3.80 4.44
CA LEU A 450 -23.14 -2.57 4.44
C LEU A 450 -22.81 -1.62 3.27
N GLY A 451 -21.65 -1.81 2.63
CA GLY A 451 -21.13 -0.88 1.62
C GLY A 451 -20.49 0.38 2.21
N VAL A 452 -20.39 0.52 3.54
CA VAL A 452 -19.89 1.74 4.20
C VAL A 452 -18.40 1.95 3.92
N ALA A 453 -17.59 0.89 3.92
CA ALA A 453 -16.18 1.00 3.57
C ALA A 453 -15.99 1.23 2.05
N PHE A 454 -16.80 0.58 1.21
CA PHE A 454 -16.83 0.84 -0.23
C PHE A 454 -17.14 2.31 -0.55
N TRP A 455 -18.27 2.82 -0.05
CA TRP A 455 -18.68 4.21 -0.29
C TRP A 455 -17.77 5.23 0.38
N GLY A 456 -17.20 4.91 1.55
CA GLY A 456 -16.16 5.73 2.18
C GLY A 456 -14.91 5.89 1.32
N MET A 457 -14.51 4.83 0.60
CA MET A 457 -13.40 4.86 -0.36
C MET A 457 -13.75 5.61 -1.66
N LEU A 458 -14.96 5.44 -2.21
CA LEU A 458 -15.42 6.20 -3.38
C LEU A 458 -15.61 7.70 -3.07
N GLY A 459 -16.07 8.03 -1.86
CA GLY A 459 -16.24 9.40 -1.35
C GLY A 459 -14.92 10.18 -1.26
N GLN A 460 -13.77 9.50 -1.29
CA GLN A 460 -12.46 10.16 -1.43
C GLN A 460 -12.27 10.81 -2.82
N ILE A 461 -12.97 10.37 -3.87
CA ILE A 461 -12.77 10.90 -5.23
C ILE A 461 -13.27 12.37 -5.34
N PRO A 462 -14.50 12.73 -4.90
CA PRO A 462 -14.91 14.13 -4.78
C PRO A 462 -13.96 14.98 -3.93
N LEU A 463 -13.43 14.43 -2.83
CA LEU A 463 -12.50 15.14 -1.96
C LEU A 463 -11.12 15.35 -2.60
N ILE A 464 -10.64 14.40 -3.40
CA ILE A 464 -9.44 14.58 -4.24
C ILE A 464 -9.68 15.72 -5.24
N ILE A 465 -10.84 15.76 -5.91
CA ILE A 465 -11.17 16.85 -6.84
C ILE A 465 -11.21 18.19 -6.08
N LEU A 466 -11.86 18.26 -4.91
CA LEU A 466 -11.93 19.47 -4.09
C LEU A 466 -10.54 19.94 -3.65
N THR A 467 -9.68 19.07 -3.14
CA THR A 467 -8.32 19.44 -2.71
C THR A 467 -7.40 19.79 -3.88
N ASP A 468 -7.52 19.11 -5.03
CA ASP A 468 -6.83 19.46 -6.28
C ASP A 468 -7.29 20.87 -6.76
N LEU A 469 -8.58 21.23 -6.63
CA LEU A 469 -9.10 22.56 -6.95
C LEU A 469 -8.62 23.64 -5.97
N ILE A 470 -8.65 23.39 -4.66
CA ILE A 470 -8.12 24.31 -3.64
C ILE A 470 -6.64 24.61 -3.93
N LYS A 471 -5.84 23.59 -4.26
CA LYS A 471 -4.44 23.72 -4.64
C LYS A 471 -4.24 24.47 -5.97
N LYS A 472 -5.16 24.32 -6.92
CA LYS A 472 -5.13 25.02 -8.21
C LYS A 472 -5.48 26.51 -8.07
N PHE A 473 -6.47 26.87 -7.27
CA PHE A 473 -6.93 28.25 -7.10
C PHE A 473 -6.17 29.03 -6.02
N GLY A 474 -5.75 28.38 -4.92
CA GLY A 474 -4.96 29.01 -3.84
C GLY A 474 -3.46 29.14 -4.15
N GLY A 475 -3.00 28.61 -5.29
CA GLY A 475 -1.59 28.66 -5.70
C GLY A 475 -0.64 27.83 -4.82
N LYS A 476 0.66 28.08 -4.95
CA LYS A 476 1.73 27.40 -4.19
C LYS A 476 2.05 28.06 -2.84
N GLY A 477 1.16 28.92 -2.33
CA GLY A 477 1.38 29.65 -1.09
C GLY A 477 1.41 28.73 0.14
N HIS A 478 2.07 29.19 1.21
CA HIS A 478 2.10 28.50 2.50
C HIS A 478 0.67 28.27 3.03
N HIS A 479 -0.20 29.28 2.93
CA HIS A 479 -1.59 29.22 3.36
C HIS A 479 -2.43 28.18 2.60
N ALA A 480 -2.25 28.04 1.28
CA ALA A 480 -2.96 27.02 0.49
C ALA A 480 -2.50 25.60 0.84
N THR A 481 -1.19 25.43 1.08
CA THR A 481 -0.61 24.16 1.54
C THR A 481 -1.13 23.77 2.93
N LEU A 482 -1.20 24.75 3.85
CA LEU A 482 -1.76 24.57 5.18
C LEU A 482 -3.26 24.25 5.13
N ALA A 483 -4.05 25.01 4.35
CA ALA A 483 -5.48 24.79 4.20
C ALA A 483 -5.78 23.38 3.66
N GLY A 484 -5.05 22.93 2.63
CA GLY A 484 -5.18 21.56 2.10
C GLY A 484 -4.82 20.48 3.13
N ASN A 485 -3.76 20.69 3.93
CA ASN A 485 -3.38 19.76 5.00
C ASN A 485 -4.40 19.72 6.14
N LEU A 486 -4.98 20.86 6.52
CA LEU A 486 -6.07 20.93 7.50
C LEU A 486 -7.36 20.28 6.96
N THR A 487 -7.72 20.48 5.68
CA THR A 487 -8.84 19.80 5.04
C THR A 487 -8.65 18.28 5.02
N PHE A 488 -7.43 17.82 4.71
CA PHE A 488 -7.07 16.40 4.81
C PHE A 488 -7.27 15.86 6.22
N TRP A 489 -6.69 16.50 7.25
CA TRP A 489 -6.82 16.04 8.64
C TRP A 489 -8.25 16.09 9.16
N LEU A 490 -9.00 17.14 8.83
CA LEU A 490 -10.42 17.26 9.20
C LEU A 490 -11.26 16.14 8.58
N SER A 491 -11.04 15.85 7.29
CA SER A 491 -11.73 14.74 6.62
C SER A 491 -11.33 13.38 7.20
N PHE A 492 -10.04 13.17 7.44
CA PHE A 492 -9.50 11.95 8.02
C PHE A 492 -10.09 11.68 9.42
N CYS A 493 -10.12 12.72 10.27
CA CYS A 493 -10.60 12.63 11.65
C CYS A 493 -12.13 12.50 11.75
N ILE A 494 -12.91 13.21 10.91
CA ILE A 494 -14.38 13.25 11.09
C ILE A 494 -15.11 12.26 10.18
N PHE A 495 -14.84 12.30 8.87
CA PHE A 495 -15.68 11.64 7.86
C PHE A 495 -15.18 10.27 7.41
N GLY A 496 -13.94 9.91 7.78
CA GLY A 496 -13.34 8.63 7.43
C GLY A 496 -13.66 7.51 8.43
N GLN A 497 -12.67 7.16 9.23
CA GLN A 497 -12.66 5.92 10.01
C GLN A 497 -13.64 5.86 11.18
N PRO A 498 -13.88 6.94 11.97
CA PRO A 498 -14.77 6.85 13.12
C PRO A 498 -16.21 6.59 12.71
N LEU A 499 -16.66 7.19 11.61
CA LEU A 499 -18.00 6.96 11.06
C LEU A 499 -18.17 5.51 10.60
N ALA A 500 -17.18 4.95 9.90
CA ALA A 500 -17.19 3.55 9.50
C ALA A 500 -17.19 2.62 10.73
N ALA A 501 -16.29 2.85 11.70
CA ALA A 501 -16.20 2.05 12.92
C ALA A 501 -17.51 2.08 13.72
N LEU A 502 -18.16 3.25 13.82
CA LEU A 502 -19.46 3.40 14.48
C LEU A 502 -20.56 2.62 13.77
N ALA A 503 -20.63 2.69 12.43
CA ALA A 503 -21.63 2.00 11.62
C ALA A 503 -21.48 0.47 11.69
N TYR A 504 -20.27 -0.06 11.50
CA TYR A 504 -20.01 -1.51 11.59
C TYR A 504 -20.20 -2.04 13.02
N PHE A 505 -19.82 -1.28 14.06
CA PHE A 505 -20.08 -1.67 15.43
C PHE A 505 -21.59 -1.68 15.75
N PHE A 506 -22.34 -0.69 15.29
CA PHE A 506 -23.79 -0.66 15.46
C PHE A 506 -24.47 -1.85 14.78
N ALA A 507 -24.10 -2.16 13.52
CA ALA A 507 -24.65 -3.32 12.81
C ALA A 507 -24.25 -4.67 13.48
N TRP A 508 -23.01 -4.77 13.99
CA TRP A 508 -22.59 -5.91 14.80
C TRP A 508 -23.47 -6.09 16.04
N GLN A 509 -23.72 -5.02 16.80
CA GLN A 509 -24.58 -5.05 17.98
C GLN A 509 -26.07 -5.24 17.64
N ALA A 510 -26.54 -4.77 16.49
CA ALA A 510 -27.91 -5.05 16.04
C ALA A 510 -28.12 -6.54 15.74
N LYS A 511 -27.11 -7.20 15.15
CA LYS A 511 -27.16 -8.62 14.74
C LYS A 511 -26.82 -9.60 15.86
N TYR A 512 -25.93 -9.23 16.77
CA TYR A 512 -25.38 -10.12 17.81
C TYR A 512 -25.48 -9.54 19.24
N GLY A 513 -26.13 -8.40 19.44
CA GLY A 513 -26.29 -7.79 20.77
C GLY A 513 -27.37 -8.45 21.62
N GLN A 514 -28.43 -8.99 20.99
CA GLN A 514 -29.57 -9.61 21.68
C GLN A 514 -29.21 -10.96 22.31
N ALA A 515 -29.81 -11.27 23.47
CA ALA A 515 -29.68 -12.58 24.10
C ALA A 515 -30.29 -13.67 23.20
N GLY A 516 -29.57 -14.79 23.01
CA GLY A 516 -29.98 -15.88 22.13
C GLY A 516 -29.68 -15.68 20.63
N GLN A 517 -29.27 -14.49 20.18
CA GLN A 517 -28.78 -14.26 18.80
C GLN A 517 -27.25 -14.24 18.70
N ARG A 518 -26.55 -14.22 19.84
CA ARG A 518 -25.11 -14.43 19.90
C ARG A 518 -24.80 -15.88 19.47
N PRO A 519 -23.79 -16.11 18.59
CA PRO A 519 -23.02 -17.36 18.64
C PRO A 519 -22.55 -17.62 20.07
N GLU A 520 -22.24 -18.86 20.45
CA GLU A 520 -21.82 -19.19 21.82
C GLU A 520 -20.49 -18.53 22.22
N TRP A 521 -20.58 -17.25 22.58
CA TRP A 521 -19.54 -16.47 23.21
C TRP A 521 -19.74 -16.55 24.72
N PRO A 522 -18.73 -17.00 25.49
CA PRO A 522 -18.80 -16.85 26.94
C PRO A 522 -18.85 -15.36 27.24
N GLU A 523 -19.85 -14.96 28.03
CA GLU A 523 -20.12 -13.57 28.35
C GLU A 523 -18.84 -12.87 28.85
N LEU A 524 -18.57 -11.65 28.37
CA LEU A 524 -17.75 -10.74 29.17
C LEU A 524 -18.45 -10.62 30.51
N GLY A 525 -17.79 -11.07 31.58
CA GLY A 525 -18.33 -11.17 32.94
C GLY A 525 -18.64 -9.84 33.64
N LEU A 526 -19.00 -8.81 32.87
CA LEU A 526 -19.58 -7.55 33.34
C LEU A 526 -21.04 -7.81 33.76
N LYS A 527 -21.20 -8.56 34.86
CA LYS A 527 -22.39 -8.44 35.71
C LYS A 527 -22.39 -7.04 36.31
N LEU A 528 -22.94 -6.08 35.57
CA LEU A 528 -23.38 -4.82 36.14
C LEU A 528 -24.48 -5.16 37.15
N ASN A 529 -24.16 -5.05 38.44
CA ASN A 529 -25.09 -5.25 39.53
C ASN A 529 -26.15 -4.13 39.55
N ALA A 530 -27.12 -4.21 38.64
CA ALA A 530 -28.31 -3.37 38.62
C ALA A 530 -29.33 -3.86 39.67
N SER A 531 -28.92 -3.86 40.94
CA SER A 531 -29.76 -4.26 42.08
C SER A 531 -29.25 -3.69 43.40
N THR A 532 -29.27 -2.37 43.56
CA THR A 532 -29.25 -1.72 44.88
C THR A 532 -30.10 -0.45 44.88
N THR A 533 -31.41 -0.64 44.68
CA THR A 533 -32.43 0.32 45.09
C THR A 533 -33.22 -0.26 46.25
N ARG A 534 -32.79 0.05 47.47
CA ARG A 534 -33.62 0.25 48.66
C ARG A 534 -32.81 1.03 49.70
#